data_AF-A0A3B8ZKT4-F1
#
_entry.id   AF-A0A3B8ZKT4-F1
#
_cell.length_a   1.000
_cell.length_b   1.000
_cell.length_c   1.000
_cell.angle_alpha   90.00
_cell.angle_beta   90.00
_cell.angle_gamma   90.00
#
_symmetry.space_group_name_H-M   'P 1'
#
loop_
_entity.id
_entity.type
_entity.pdbx_description
1 polymer ?
#
loop_
_entity_poly.entity_id
_entity_poly.type
_entity_poly.pdbx_seq_one_letter_code
_entity_poly.pdbx_strand_id
1 'polypeptide(L)'
;MEFVAIDFETANHHPSSACQLAAVVVQDSKIISQHSWLIRPPSGYFSPINISIHGIRPSDVLGSPTMAQVWPELLAVLGDGLRVLMAHNARFDMGVLLASLAAYDIACPDFQFNCTRALARAAWPGRNRYGLKPLGQSLGIHFKHHDALEDARCCAKIALAIQKQCATDGPLEQLEASLRIQRGYHRQGKLVSPRSTGQKTRDRLSVLATDRRGFPIQATSRRLGTICPDTIRGACVDQPLAGKNIVLLGPLRGLSIQQTAQLLTDLGAHVQSQVDPTTHLVVACGMSVSEAKQQIAQASNHTTVSSPNGDQTAGDAWLDKIRVLSVRQFCAMIPGGAAGFQT
;
A
#
# COMPACT_ATOMS: atom_id res chain seq x y z
N MET A 1 22.15 -8.91 18.25
CA MET A 1 21.29 -9.28 17.10
C MET A 1 22.11 -9.41 15.82
N GLU A 2 21.78 -10.40 14.99
CA GLU A 2 22.46 -10.68 13.71
C GLU A 2 21.44 -10.81 12.56
N PHE A 3 21.72 -10.18 11.41
CA PHE A 3 20.93 -10.29 10.18
C PHE A 3 21.67 -9.63 9.00
N VAL A 4 21.15 -9.78 7.78
CA VAL A 4 21.61 -9.00 6.62
C VAL A 4 20.46 -8.16 6.10
N ALA A 5 20.60 -6.84 6.14
CA ALA A 5 19.62 -5.95 5.54
C ALA A 5 19.82 -5.90 4.02
N ILE A 6 18.78 -6.10 3.25
CA ILE A 6 18.85 -6.02 1.79
C ILE A 6 17.78 -5.07 1.25
N ASP A 7 18.07 -4.51 0.08
CA ASP A 7 17.16 -3.65 -0.68
C ASP A 7 17.50 -3.76 -2.18
N PHE A 8 16.48 -3.66 -3.02
CA PHE A 8 16.62 -3.72 -4.48
C PHE A 8 16.01 -2.50 -5.16
N GLU A 9 16.71 -2.00 -6.17
CA GLU A 9 16.11 -1.17 -7.21
C GLU A 9 15.80 -2.02 -8.45
N THR A 10 14.69 -1.74 -9.12
CA THR A 10 14.29 -2.45 -10.35
C THR A 10 14.25 -1.52 -11.54
N ALA A 11 14.73 -1.98 -12.69
CA ALA A 11 14.71 -1.22 -13.94
C ALA A 11 13.29 -0.94 -14.45
N ASN A 12 12.34 -1.83 -14.16
CA ASN A 12 10.95 -1.70 -14.55
C ASN A 12 10.02 -2.43 -13.58
N HIS A 13 8.75 -2.63 -13.96
CA HIS A 13 7.73 -3.27 -13.13
C HIS A 13 7.89 -4.79 -13.01
N HIS A 14 8.74 -5.41 -13.84
CA HIS A 14 8.97 -6.85 -13.80
C HIS A 14 9.91 -7.20 -12.64
N PRO A 15 9.56 -8.14 -11.75
CA PRO A 15 10.38 -8.47 -10.58
C PRO A 15 11.80 -8.98 -10.91
N SER A 16 12.02 -9.61 -12.06
CA SER A 16 13.38 -10.04 -12.47
C SER A 16 14.28 -8.91 -12.98
N SER A 17 13.79 -7.67 -12.99
CA SER A 17 14.50 -6.52 -13.56
C SER A 17 15.41 -5.78 -12.58
N ALA A 18 15.85 -6.44 -11.50
CA ALA A 18 16.81 -5.88 -10.55
C ALA A 18 17.98 -5.19 -11.26
N CYS A 19 18.21 -3.91 -10.94
CA CYS A 19 19.29 -3.09 -11.51
C CYS A 19 20.27 -2.57 -10.46
N GLN A 20 19.91 -2.62 -9.18
CA GLN A 20 20.83 -2.46 -8.06
C GLN A 20 20.39 -3.39 -6.93
N LEU A 21 21.37 -3.92 -6.20
CA LEU A 21 21.18 -4.66 -4.97
C LEU A 21 22.15 -4.10 -3.93
N ALA A 22 21.73 -4.06 -2.67
CA ALA A 22 22.63 -3.86 -1.56
C ALA A 22 22.42 -4.87 -0.43
N ALA A 23 23.49 -5.11 0.32
CA ALA A 23 23.51 -5.96 1.50
C ALA A 23 24.30 -5.27 2.62
N VAL A 24 23.69 -5.12 3.79
CA VAL A 24 24.29 -4.53 4.99
C VAL A 24 24.29 -5.58 6.08
N VAL A 25 25.48 -6.04 6.46
CA VAL A 25 25.64 -7.11 7.46
C VAL A 25 25.63 -6.49 8.84
N VAL A 26 24.74 -6.99 9.69
CA VAL A 26 24.65 -6.64 11.10
C VAL A 26 25.06 -7.84 11.94
N GLN A 27 26.04 -7.64 12.82
CA GLN A 27 26.52 -8.62 13.79
C GLN A 27 26.72 -7.91 15.12
N ASP A 28 26.38 -8.56 16.23
CA ASP A 28 26.44 -7.97 17.58
C ASP A 28 25.74 -6.60 17.65
N SER A 29 24.60 -6.47 16.95
CA SER A 29 23.82 -5.24 16.86
C SER A 29 24.59 -4.03 16.30
N LYS A 30 25.64 -4.29 15.51
CA LYS A 30 26.45 -3.28 14.81
C LYS A 30 26.52 -3.61 13.33
N ILE A 31 26.53 -2.58 12.50
CA ILE A 31 26.82 -2.76 11.06
C ILE A 31 28.32 -3.06 10.94
N ILE A 32 28.66 -4.24 10.41
CA ILE A 32 30.06 -4.69 10.27
C ILE A 32 30.58 -4.64 8.84
N SER A 33 29.69 -4.75 7.84
CA SER A 33 30.05 -4.61 6.43
C SER A 33 28.85 -4.15 5.59
N GLN A 34 29.17 -3.60 4.42
CA GLN A 34 28.22 -2.99 3.49
C GLN A 34 28.68 -3.31 2.07
N HIS A 35 27.76 -3.81 1.25
CA HIS A 35 28.01 -4.24 -0.11
C HIS A 35 26.92 -3.68 -1.02
N SER A 36 27.28 -3.29 -2.24
CA SER A 36 26.34 -2.85 -3.26
C SER A 36 26.83 -3.29 -4.63
N TRP A 37 25.89 -3.71 -5.46
CA TRP A 37 26.14 -4.13 -6.84
C TRP A 37 25.15 -3.42 -7.76
N LEU A 38 25.65 -2.82 -8.82
CA LEU A 38 24.85 -2.59 -10.00
C LEU A 38 24.65 -3.94 -10.71
N ILE A 39 23.43 -4.17 -11.19
CA ILE A 39 23.04 -5.41 -11.83
C ILE A 39 22.58 -5.09 -13.24
N ARG A 40 23.05 -5.86 -14.22
CA ARG A 40 22.51 -5.84 -15.58
C ARG A 40 21.32 -6.80 -15.65
N PRO A 41 20.07 -6.31 -15.70
CA PRO A 41 18.89 -7.17 -15.80
C PRO A 41 18.83 -7.90 -17.15
N PRO A 42 18.13 -9.05 -17.25
CA PRO A 42 17.97 -9.78 -18.51
C PRO A 42 17.33 -8.94 -19.62
N SER A 43 16.40 -8.07 -19.26
CA SER A 43 15.79 -7.10 -20.17
C SER A 43 16.62 -5.81 -20.19
N GLY A 44 16.93 -5.30 -21.38
CA GLY A 44 17.58 -3.98 -21.53
C GLY A 44 16.63 -2.79 -21.31
N TYR A 45 15.34 -3.03 -21.04
CA TYR A 45 14.36 -1.96 -20.90
C TYR A 45 14.33 -1.37 -19.48
N PHE A 46 14.50 -0.06 -19.39
CA PHE A 46 14.30 0.72 -18.17
C PHE A 46 13.09 1.64 -18.35
N SER A 47 12.16 1.55 -17.40
CA SER A 47 10.98 2.41 -17.36
C SER A 47 11.38 3.84 -16.97
N PRO A 48 10.89 4.89 -17.66
CA PRO A 48 11.14 6.28 -17.27
C PRO A 48 10.76 6.59 -15.82
N ILE A 49 9.71 5.93 -15.30
CA ILE A 49 9.26 6.11 -13.92
C ILE A 49 10.32 5.58 -12.94
N ASN A 50 10.86 4.38 -13.17
CA ASN A 50 11.90 3.79 -12.34
C ASN A 50 13.18 4.64 -12.38
N ILE A 51 13.61 5.05 -13.58
CA ILE A 51 14.76 5.97 -13.74
C ILE A 51 14.52 7.26 -12.95
N SER A 52 13.31 7.83 -12.97
CA SER A 52 13.00 9.06 -12.21
C SER A 52 13.07 8.89 -10.69
N ILE A 53 12.94 7.66 -10.20
CA ILE A 53 12.94 7.33 -8.77
C ILE A 53 14.38 7.18 -8.26
N HIS A 54 15.16 6.28 -8.85
CA HIS A 54 16.52 5.92 -8.38
C HIS A 54 17.66 6.54 -9.20
N GLY A 55 17.37 7.02 -10.43
CA GLY A 55 18.35 7.68 -11.31
C GLY A 55 19.19 6.75 -12.19
N ILE A 56 19.18 5.44 -11.93
CA ILE A 56 19.93 4.42 -12.70
C ILE A 56 19.37 4.29 -14.11
N ARG A 57 20.25 4.41 -15.11
CA ARG A 57 19.96 4.32 -16.54
C ARG A 57 20.49 3.01 -17.13
N PRO A 58 19.99 2.58 -18.31
CA PRO A 58 20.55 1.44 -19.03
C PRO A 58 22.08 1.54 -19.27
N SER A 59 22.59 2.75 -19.51
CA SER A 59 24.02 3.01 -19.70
C SER A 59 24.87 2.66 -18.49
N ASP A 60 24.32 2.83 -17.28
CA ASP A 60 25.05 2.67 -16.03
C ASP A 60 25.29 1.19 -15.72
N VAL A 61 24.42 0.30 -16.22
CA VAL A 61 24.49 -1.14 -15.99
C VAL A 61 25.07 -1.94 -17.17
N LEU A 62 25.48 -1.28 -18.26
CA LEU A 62 25.87 -1.96 -19.50
C LEU A 62 27.03 -2.95 -19.30
N GLY A 63 28.02 -2.58 -18.50
CA GLY A 63 29.17 -3.41 -18.12
C GLY A 63 29.03 -4.07 -16.73
N SER A 64 27.88 -3.95 -16.08
CA SER A 64 27.66 -4.51 -14.75
C SER A 64 27.39 -6.03 -14.80
N PRO A 65 27.67 -6.76 -13.71
CA PRO A 65 27.40 -8.18 -13.63
C PRO A 65 25.89 -8.48 -13.74
N THR A 66 25.53 -9.67 -14.21
CA THR A 66 24.16 -10.17 -14.11
C THR A 66 23.85 -10.68 -12.70
N MET A 67 22.57 -10.92 -12.39
CA MET A 67 22.21 -11.53 -11.10
C MET A 67 22.91 -12.88 -10.89
N ALA A 68 23.09 -13.67 -11.96
CA ALA A 68 23.81 -14.94 -11.90
C ALA A 68 25.27 -14.80 -11.46
N GLN A 69 25.92 -13.68 -11.80
CA GLN A 69 27.29 -13.38 -11.40
C GLN A 69 27.37 -12.78 -10.00
N VAL A 70 26.40 -11.97 -9.60
CA VAL A 70 26.32 -11.39 -8.25
C VAL A 70 25.93 -12.44 -7.20
N TRP A 71 25.16 -13.46 -7.57
CA TRP A 71 24.60 -14.42 -6.62
C TRP A 71 25.64 -15.17 -5.77
N PRO A 72 26.74 -15.71 -6.33
CA PRO A 72 27.79 -16.33 -5.52
C PRO A 72 28.44 -15.37 -4.50
N GLU A 73 28.65 -14.12 -4.89
CA GLU A 73 29.19 -13.09 -3.98
C GLU A 73 28.20 -12.77 -2.86
N LEU A 74 26.92 -12.61 -3.20
CA LEU A 74 25.87 -12.39 -2.21
C LEU A 74 25.78 -13.57 -1.23
N LEU A 75 25.83 -14.82 -1.70
CA LEU A 75 25.83 -15.99 -0.84
C LEU A 75 26.99 -15.97 0.16
N ALA A 76 28.19 -15.59 -0.27
CA ALA A 76 29.33 -15.44 0.63
C ALA A 76 29.09 -14.36 1.70
N VAL A 77 28.44 -13.25 1.34
CA VAL A 77 28.03 -12.20 2.29
C VAL A 77 26.97 -12.70 3.28
N LEU A 78 26.02 -13.51 2.83
CA LEU A 78 24.98 -14.08 3.69
C LEU A 78 25.54 -15.12 4.68
N GLY A 79 26.67 -15.76 4.34
CA GLY A 79 27.42 -16.66 5.21
C GLY A 79 26.83 -18.06 5.34
N ASP A 80 27.60 -18.95 5.97
CA ASP A 80 27.19 -20.34 6.21
C ASP A 80 25.94 -20.39 7.10
N GLY A 81 24.91 -21.11 6.64
CA GLY A 81 23.61 -21.16 7.32
C GLY A 81 22.62 -20.05 6.94
N LEU A 82 23.02 -19.13 6.03
CA LEU A 82 22.20 -18.09 5.43
C LEU A 82 21.47 -17.22 6.47
N ARG A 83 22.18 -16.19 6.96
CA ARG A 83 21.66 -15.24 7.95
C ARG A 83 20.26 -14.73 7.57
N VAL A 84 19.45 -14.45 8.58
CA VAL A 84 18.10 -13.90 8.38
C VAL A 84 18.17 -12.62 7.55
N LEU A 85 17.42 -12.56 6.47
CA LEU A 85 17.33 -11.37 5.64
C LEU A 85 16.40 -10.33 6.29
N MET A 86 16.71 -9.06 6.13
CA MET A 86 15.89 -7.98 6.64
C MET A 86 15.65 -6.92 5.58
N ALA A 87 14.39 -6.65 5.26
CA ALA A 87 14.06 -5.65 4.24
C ALA A 87 12.90 -4.77 4.70
N HIS A 88 12.78 -3.60 4.10
CA HIS A 88 11.65 -2.71 4.38
C HIS A 88 10.55 -2.97 3.35
N ASN A 89 9.37 -3.42 3.80
CA ASN A 89 8.36 -3.98 2.90
C ASN A 89 8.83 -5.28 2.20
N ALA A 90 9.54 -6.12 2.96
CA ALA A 90 10.32 -7.27 2.51
C ALA A 90 9.69 -8.22 1.48
N ARG A 91 8.35 -8.32 1.39
CA ARG A 91 7.72 -9.16 0.36
C ARG A 91 8.11 -8.73 -1.06
N PHE A 92 8.34 -7.43 -1.27
CA PHE A 92 8.83 -6.90 -2.54
C PHE A 92 10.22 -7.44 -2.84
N ASP A 93 11.19 -7.20 -1.96
CA ASP A 93 12.59 -7.58 -2.13
C ASP A 93 12.77 -9.09 -2.28
N MET A 94 12.07 -9.88 -1.46
CA MET A 94 12.12 -11.34 -1.60
C MET A 94 11.54 -11.79 -2.94
N GLY A 95 10.52 -11.10 -3.46
CA GLY A 95 9.96 -11.36 -4.77
C GLY A 95 10.92 -11.03 -5.91
N VAL A 96 11.63 -9.90 -5.80
CA VAL A 96 12.68 -9.50 -6.75
C VAL A 96 13.82 -10.52 -6.74
N LEU A 97 14.35 -10.87 -5.56
CA LEU A 97 15.40 -11.88 -5.42
C LEU A 97 15.03 -13.20 -6.11
N LEU A 98 13.86 -13.76 -5.76
CA LEU A 98 13.41 -15.04 -6.31
C LEU A 98 13.21 -14.98 -7.84
N ALA A 99 12.62 -13.90 -8.36
CA ALA A 99 12.39 -13.74 -9.79
C ALA A 99 13.69 -13.51 -10.57
N SER A 100 14.64 -12.75 -10.01
CA SER A 100 15.93 -12.50 -10.61
C SER A 100 16.79 -13.78 -10.67
N LEU A 101 16.72 -14.66 -9.67
CA LEU A 101 17.38 -15.97 -9.72
C LEU A 101 16.70 -16.92 -10.72
N ALA A 102 15.36 -16.97 -10.72
CA ALA A 102 14.59 -17.79 -11.64
C ALA A 102 14.83 -17.42 -13.11
N ALA A 103 15.10 -16.15 -13.42
CA ALA A 103 15.42 -15.70 -14.78
C ALA A 103 16.74 -16.28 -15.35
N TYR A 104 17.57 -16.89 -14.50
CA TYR A 104 18.81 -17.56 -14.87
C TYR A 104 18.81 -19.04 -14.48
N ASP A 105 17.64 -19.62 -14.18
CA ASP A 105 17.49 -21.01 -13.74
C ASP A 105 18.32 -21.37 -12.49
N ILE A 106 18.56 -20.38 -11.63
CA ILE A 106 19.32 -20.56 -10.38
C ILE A 106 18.37 -20.97 -9.26
N ALA A 107 18.65 -22.12 -8.65
CA ALA A 107 17.95 -22.56 -7.45
C ALA A 107 18.24 -21.61 -6.28
N CYS A 108 17.19 -21.11 -5.64
CA CYS A 108 17.31 -20.32 -4.42
C CYS A 108 17.20 -21.25 -3.20
N PRO A 109 18.15 -21.22 -2.25
CA PRO A 109 18.07 -21.99 -1.03
C PRO A 109 16.89 -21.54 -0.16
N ASP A 110 16.53 -22.38 0.80
CA ASP A 110 15.59 -21.99 1.84
C ASP A 110 16.19 -20.86 2.69
N PHE A 111 15.38 -19.87 3.04
CA PHE A 111 15.83 -18.73 3.82
C PHE A 111 14.75 -18.19 4.73
N GLN A 112 15.17 -17.49 5.78
CA GLN A 112 14.27 -16.76 6.66
C GLN A 112 14.44 -15.26 6.45
N PHE A 113 13.36 -14.51 6.66
CA PHE A 113 13.41 -13.07 6.52
C PHE A 113 12.43 -12.36 7.45
N ASN A 114 12.74 -11.11 7.80
CA ASN A 114 11.85 -10.24 8.57
C ASN A 114 11.66 -8.88 7.86
N CYS A 115 10.65 -8.13 8.29
CA CYS A 115 10.22 -6.91 7.64
C CYS A 115 10.23 -5.74 8.62
N THR A 116 11.10 -4.75 8.41
CA THR A 116 11.22 -3.61 9.35
C THR A 116 9.96 -2.77 9.40
N ARG A 117 9.16 -2.74 8.33
CA ARG A 117 7.81 -2.14 8.34
C ARG A 117 6.84 -2.86 9.27
N ALA A 118 6.91 -4.19 9.35
CA ALA A 118 6.08 -4.98 10.27
C ALA A 118 6.57 -4.83 11.72
N LEU A 119 7.90 -4.91 11.93
CA LEU A 119 8.51 -4.65 13.23
C LEU A 119 8.15 -3.25 13.76
N ALA A 120 8.25 -2.22 12.92
CA ALA A 120 7.94 -0.85 13.29
C ALA A 120 6.46 -0.66 13.68
N ARG A 121 5.53 -1.35 13.00
CA ARG A 121 4.11 -1.32 13.34
C ARG A 121 3.81 -1.93 14.71
N ALA A 122 4.55 -2.97 15.08
CA ALA A 122 4.41 -3.59 16.39
C ALA A 122 5.10 -2.75 17.48
N ALA A 123 6.29 -2.22 17.20
CA ALA A 123 7.09 -1.46 18.16
C ALA A 123 6.53 -0.05 18.42
N TRP A 124 5.95 0.58 17.42
CA TRP A 124 5.46 1.95 17.47
C TRP A 124 4.03 2.05 16.92
N PRO A 125 3.02 1.51 17.61
CA PRO A 125 1.64 1.55 17.16
C PRO A 125 1.12 3.00 17.06
N GLY A 126 0.15 3.23 16.18
CA GLY A 126 -0.51 4.54 16.05
C GLY A 126 0.21 5.57 15.17
N ARG A 127 1.38 5.28 14.59
CA ARG A 127 2.02 6.20 13.63
C ARG A 127 1.24 6.31 12.32
N ASN A 128 1.20 7.53 11.77
CA ASN A 128 0.52 7.82 10.50
C ASN A 128 1.21 7.14 9.29
N ARG A 129 2.53 6.98 9.33
CA ARG A 129 3.33 6.45 8.20
C ARG A 129 4.42 5.51 8.69
N TYR A 130 4.57 4.39 7.99
CA TYR A 130 5.61 3.38 8.21
C TYR A 130 6.45 3.13 6.96
N GLY A 131 6.55 4.11 6.06
CA GLY A 131 7.50 4.04 4.95
C GLY A 131 8.92 4.28 5.44
N LEU A 132 9.90 3.84 4.67
CA LEU A 132 11.32 3.92 5.02
C LEU A 132 11.74 5.36 5.33
N LYS A 133 11.47 6.30 4.41
CA LYS A 133 11.80 7.72 4.57
C LYS A 133 11.18 8.35 5.84
N PRO A 134 9.86 8.28 6.09
CA PRO A 134 9.28 8.80 7.33
C PRO A 134 9.86 8.19 8.61
N LEU A 135 10.13 6.87 8.62
CA LEU A 135 10.74 6.23 9.78
C LEU A 135 12.19 6.70 9.98
N GLY A 136 12.99 6.73 8.91
CA GLY A 136 14.36 7.24 8.94
C GLY A 136 14.42 8.67 9.46
N GLN A 137 13.58 9.57 8.94
CA GLN A 137 13.48 10.96 9.40
C GLN A 137 13.17 11.04 10.90
N SER A 138 12.21 10.23 11.38
CA SER A 138 11.84 10.23 12.80
C SER A 138 12.94 9.73 13.74
N LEU A 139 13.93 9.02 13.20
CA LEU A 139 15.09 8.50 13.92
C LEU A 139 16.34 9.38 13.70
N GLY A 140 16.23 10.52 13.01
CA GLY A 140 17.37 11.36 12.65
C GLY A 140 18.31 10.74 11.61
N ILE A 141 17.83 9.78 10.82
CA ILE A 141 18.60 9.11 9.77
C ILE A 141 18.39 9.87 8.46
N HIS A 142 19.43 10.55 8.00
CA HIS A 142 19.47 11.22 6.71
C HIS A 142 20.13 10.31 5.66
N PHE A 143 19.49 10.17 4.51
CA PHE A 143 19.94 9.32 3.40
C PHE A 143 19.29 9.77 2.08
N LYS A 144 19.95 9.53 0.95
CA LYS A 144 19.35 9.64 -0.39
C LYS A 144 18.42 8.45 -0.58
N HIS A 145 17.13 8.72 -0.51
CA HIS A 145 16.13 7.68 -0.77
C HIS A 145 16.21 7.22 -2.23
N HIS A 146 16.02 5.93 -2.46
CA HIS A 146 16.16 5.27 -3.77
C HIS A 146 17.59 5.08 -4.26
N ASP A 147 18.50 4.91 -3.30
CA ASP A 147 19.77 4.21 -3.51
C ASP A 147 19.72 2.94 -2.64
N ALA A 148 19.92 1.77 -3.25
CA ALA A 148 19.72 0.50 -2.55
C ALA A 148 20.60 0.38 -1.29
N LEU A 149 21.83 0.92 -1.30
CA LEU A 149 22.72 0.82 -0.15
C LEU A 149 22.27 1.75 0.98
N GLU A 150 21.90 2.97 0.64
CA GLU A 150 21.33 3.93 1.58
C GLU A 150 20.03 3.41 2.22
N ASP A 151 19.16 2.80 1.42
CA ASP A 151 17.87 2.26 1.85
C ASP A 151 18.07 1.00 2.72
N ALA A 152 18.94 0.07 2.34
CA ALA A 152 19.32 -1.09 3.16
C ALA A 152 19.97 -0.68 4.49
N ARG A 153 20.83 0.34 4.49
CA ARG A 153 21.44 0.90 5.70
C ARG A 153 20.39 1.54 6.61
N CYS A 154 19.42 2.26 6.05
CA CYS A 154 18.31 2.81 6.79
C CYS A 154 17.44 1.69 7.40
N CYS A 155 17.15 0.65 6.63
CA CYS A 155 16.46 -0.56 7.08
C CYS A 155 17.15 -1.19 8.31
N ALA A 156 18.47 -1.41 8.23
CA ALA A 156 19.27 -1.94 9.34
C ALA A 156 19.16 -1.06 10.60
N LYS A 157 19.33 0.26 10.44
CA LYS A 157 19.25 1.22 11.55
C LYS A 157 17.86 1.28 12.19
N ILE A 158 16.78 1.15 11.41
CA ILE A 158 15.42 1.06 11.95
C ILE A 158 15.28 -0.18 12.84
N ALA A 159 15.78 -1.34 12.40
CA ALA A 159 15.73 -2.56 13.20
C ALA A 159 16.51 -2.44 14.52
N LEU A 160 17.70 -1.84 14.47
CA LEU A 160 18.52 -1.56 15.66
C LEU A 160 17.85 -0.56 16.61
N ALA A 161 17.18 0.47 16.07
CA ALA A 161 16.42 1.42 16.89
C ALA A 161 15.24 0.75 17.58
N ILE A 162 14.54 -0.15 16.89
CA ILE A 162 13.45 -0.96 17.46
C ILE A 162 13.99 -1.88 18.55
N GLN A 163 15.13 -2.55 18.32
CA GLN A 163 15.79 -3.39 19.33
C GLN A 163 16.08 -2.60 20.62
N LYS A 164 16.66 -1.40 20.47
CA LYS A 164 16.97 -0.50 21.58
C LYS A 164 15.70 -0.05 22.32
N GLN A 165 14.64 0.31 21.59
CA GLN A 165 13.35 0.70 22.18
C GLN A 165 12.72 -0.42 23.00
N CYS A 166 12.81 -1.66 22.51
CA CYS A 166 12.28 -2.83 23.21
C CYS A 166 13.16 -3.30 24.38
N ALA A 167 14.27 -2.59 24.68
CA ALA A 167 15.24 -2.95 25.71
C ALA A 167 15.73 -4.41 25.58
N THR A 168 15.95 -4.84 24.33
CA THR A 168 16.54 -6.16 24.02
C THR A 168 17.99 -5.99 23.60
N ASP A 169 18.87 -6.88 24.02
CA ASP A 169 20.31 -6.86 23.71
C ASP A 169 20.80 -8.21 23.13
N GLY A 170 19.95 -9.23 23.12
CA GLY A 170 20.27 -10.57 22.61
C GLY A 170 20.01 -10.80 21.11
N PRO A 171 19.69 -12.05 20.74
CA PRO A 171 19.49 -12.46 19.36
C PRO A 171 18.15 -11.97 18.79
N LEU A 172 17.97 -12.05 17.47
CA LEU A 172 16.78 -11.52 16.77
C LEU A 172 15.47 -12.13 17.29
N GLU A 173 15.49 -13.39 17.72
CA GLU A 173 14.38 -14.14 18.28
C GLU A 173 13.79 -13.44 19.52
N GLN A 174 14.63 -12.80 20.34
CA GLN A 174 14.19 -12.08 21.54
C GLN A 174 13.36 -10.84 21.16
N LEU A 175 13.79 -10.11 20.13
CA LEU A 175 13.05 -8.97 19.59
C LEU A 175 11.72 -9.42 18.96
N GLU A 176 11.74 -10.52 18.23
CA GLU A 176 10.54 -11.09 17.63
C GLU A 176 9.52 -11.55 18.68
N ALA A 177 9.99 -12.18 19.76
CA ALA A 177 9.15 -12.57 20.88
C ALA A 177 8.54 -11.35 21.59
N SER A 178 9.34 -10.31 21.86
CA SER A 178 8.85 -9.09 22.52
C SER A 178 7.79 -8.36 21.70
N LEU A 179 7.93 -8.37 20.36
CA LEU A 179 6.98 -7.77 19.44
C LEU A 179 5.84 -8.70 19.00
N ARG A 180 5.83 -9.96 19.46
CA ARG A 180 4.88 -11.00 19.02
C ARG A 180 4.83 -11.09 17.49
N ILE A 181 5.99 -11.19 16.86
CA ILE A 181 6.14 -11.35 15.41
C ILE A 181 6.79 -12.69 15.12
N GLN A 182 6.17 -13.47 14.23
CA GLN A 182 6.80 -14.61 13.61
C GLN A 182 7.42 -14.15 12.29
N ARG A 183 8.73 -14.39 12.11
CA ARG A 183 9.43 -14.11 10.85
C ARG A 183 8.89 -14.92 9.69
N GLY A 184 9.11 -14.39 8.49
CA GLY A 184 8.79 -15.02 7.23
C GLY A 184 9.86 -16.02 6.80
N TYR A 185 9.53 -16.79 5.77
CA TYR A 185 10.46 -17.73 5.15
C TYR A 185 10.16 -17.96 3.68
N HIS A 186 11.20 -18.31 2.93
CA HIS A 186 11.10 -19.02 1.67
C HIS A 186 11.47 -20.48 1.92
N ARG A 187 10.59 -21.40 1.52
CA ARG A 187 10.85 -22.84 1.60
C ARG A 187 10.23 -23.55 0.40
N GLN A 188 11.04 -24.30 -0.36
CA GLN A 188 10.56 -25.11 -1.50
C GLN A 188 9.64 -24.31 -2.46
N GLY A 189 10.07 -23.10 -2.86
CA GLY A 189 9.31 -22.22 -3.77
C GLY A 189 8.15 -21.44 -3.13
N LYS A 190 7.85 -21.68 -1.85
CA LYS A 190 6.79 -20.97 -1.12
C LYS A 190 7.35 -19.82 -0.30
N LEU A 191 6.91 -18.59 -0.61
CA LEU A 191 7.25 -17.39 0.14
C LEU A 191 6.12 -16.99 1.13
N VAL A 192 6.42 -17.03 2.42
CA VAL A 192 5.50 -16.66 3.51
C VAL A 192 6.01 -15.41 4.22
N SER A 193 5.19 -14.36 4.24
CA SER A 193 5.53 -13.08 4.88
C SER A 193 5.53 -13.17 6.42
N PRO A 194 6.31 -12.31 7.11
CA PRO A 194 6.23 -12.15 8.56
C PRO A 194 4.82 -11.77 9.00
N ARG A 195 4.40 -12.25 10.18
CA ARG A 195 3.06 -12.02 10.72
C ARG A 195 3.08 -11.81 12.23
N SER A 196 2.10 -11.06 12.74
CA SER A 196 1.88 -10.98 14.19
C SER A 196 1.30 -12.30 14.72
N THR A 197 1.75 -12.71 15.90
CA THR A 197 1.29 -13.90 16.64
C THR A 197 0.28 -13.57 17.73
N GLY A 198 -0.08 -12.29 17.93
CA GLY A 198 -1.13 -11.88 18.87
C GLY A 198 -2.50 -12.43 18.48
N GLN A 199 -3.30 -12.82 19.49
CA GLN A 199 -4.67 -13.31 19.30
C GLN A 199 -5.48 -12.36 18.40
N LYS A 200 -6.15 -12.93 17.40
CA LYS A 200 -7.34 -12.31 16.82
C LYS A 200 -8.33 -12.14 17.97
N THR A 201 -8.56 -10.93 18.46
CA THR A 201 -9.86 -10.59 19.01
C THR A 201 -10.85 -10.75 17.87
N ARG A 202 -11.38 -11.98 17.75
CA ARG A 202 -12.60 -12.29 17.02
C ARG A 202 -13.74 -11.65 17.81
N ASP A 203 -13.87 -10.33 17.72
CA ASP A 203 -15.18 -9.76 17.91
C ASP A 203 -15.99 -10.11 16.66
N ARG A 204 -16.89 -11.08 16.87
CA ARG A 204 -17.93 -11.51 15.95
C ARG A 204 -18.74 -10.29 15.51
N LEU A 205 -18.95 -10.17 14.20
CA LEU A 205 -20.15 -9.68 13.50
C LEU A 205 -19.76 -9.68 12.01
N SER A 206 -20.35 -10.42 11.06
CA SER A 206 -21.52 -11.29 11.02
C SER A 206 -21.36 -12.29 9.84
N VAL A 207 -22.21 -13.31 9.85
CA VAL A 207 -22.31 -14.47 8.95
C VAL A 207 -22.10 -14.17 7.45
N LEU A 208 -21.13 -14.83 6.81
CA LEU A 208 -21.07 -14.92 5.34
C LEU A 208 -22.06 -15.99 4.88
N ALA A 209 -23.08 -15.58 4.12
CA ALA A 209 -24.00 -16.50 3.47
C ALA A 209 -23.25 -17.37 2.43
N THR A 210 -23.49 -18.68 2.48
CA THR A 210 -23.10 -19.65 1.47
C THR A 210 -24.22 -19.78 0.43
N ASP A 211 -23.88 -20.12 -0.82
CA ASP A 211 -24.93 -20.49 -1.78
C ASP A 211 -25.56 -21.86 -1.43
N ARG A 212 -26.64 -22.23 -2.13
CA ARG A 212 -27.36 -23.51 -1.92
C ARG A 212 -26.51 -24.77 -2.19
N ARG A 213 -25.26 -24.63 -2.62
CA ARG A 213 -24.31 -25.73 -2.89
C ARG A 213 -23.07 -25.67 -2.01
N GLY A 214 -23.04 -24.80 -1.00
CA GLY A 214 -22.01 -24.80 0.05
C GLY A 214 -20.67 -24.18 -0.35
N PHE A 215 -20.58 -23.43 -1.45
CA PHE A 215 -19.35 -22.71 -1.80
C PHE A 215 -19.37 -21.27 -1.26
N PRO A 216 -18.22 -20.76 -0.77
CA PRO A 216 -18.11 -19.35 -0.39
C PRO A 216 -18.26 -18.48 -1.63
N ILE A 217 -19.15 -17.47 -1.57
CA ILE A 217 -19.29 -16.46 -2.61
C ILE A 217 -17.95 -15.72 -2.70
N GLN A 218 -17.17 -16.02 -3.74
CA GLN A 218 -15.86 -15.39 -3.99
C GLN A 218 -16.07 -13.94 -4.42
N ALA A 219 -15.71 -12.99 -3.56
CA ALA A 219 -15.58 -11.60 -3.94
C ALA A 219 -14.28 -11.40 -4.74
N THR A 220 -14.37 -11.53 -6.07
CA THR A 220 -13.42 -10.94 -7.01
C THR A 220 -13.60 -9.42 -7.02
N SER A 221 -12.80 -8.69 -6.25
CA SER A 221 -12.65 -7.23 -6.42
C SER A 221 -11.45 -6.71 -5.63
N ARG A 222 -10.53 -6.07 -6.35
CA ARG A 222 -9.38 -5.28 -5.85
C ARG A 222 -9.82 -4.44 -4.64
N ARG A 223 -9.13 -4.58 -3.51
CA ARG A 223 -9.42 -3.78 -2.32
C ARG A 223 -8.94 -2.34 -2.57
N LEU A 224 -9.88 -1.41 -2.75
CA LEU A 224 -9.66 -0.03 -2.35
C LEU A 224 -9.79 0.02 -0.82
N GLY A 225 -8.86 0.72 -0.14
CA GLY A 225 -8.76 0.81 1.31
C GLY A 225 -10.04 1.29 2.01
N THR A 226 -10.17 0.92 3.28
CA THR A 226 -11.27 1.32 4.17
C THR A 226 -11.12 2.80 4.55
N ILE A 227 -12.21 3.55 4.46
CA ILE A 227 -12.28 4.95 4.88
C ILE A 227 -12.16 5.03 6.39
N CYS A 228 -11.23 5.83 6.90
CA CYS A 228 -11.16 6.19 8.32
C CYS A 228 -11.77 7.60 8.51
N PRO A 229 -12.97 7.73 9.11
CA PRO A 229 -13.63 9.03 9.33
C PRO A 229 -12.77 10.02 10.11
N ASP A 230 -11.97 9.53 11.06
CA ASP A 230 -11.12 10.38 11.91
C ASP A 230 -9.92 10.95 11.14
N THR A 231 -9.45 10.24 10.11
CA THR A 231 -8.41 10.74 9.19
C THR A 231 -8.93 11.87 8.30
N ILE A 232 -10.20 11.80 7.91
CA ILE A 232 -10.85 12.85 7.10
C ILE A 232 -11.22 14.06 7.97
N ARG A 233 -11.75 13.82 9.19
CA ARG A 233 -12.06 14.87 10.17
C ARG A 233 -10.83 15.68 10.58
N GLY A 234 -9.70 15.01 10.86
CA GLY A 234 -8.45 15.68 11.21
C GLY A 234 -7.82 16.53 10.09
N ALA A 235 -8.28 16.39 8.84
CA ALA A 235 -7.77 17.12 7.68
C ALA A 235 -8.65 18.32 7.25
N CYS A 236 -9.84 18.49 7.82
CA CYS A 236 -10.80 19.49 7.38
C CYS A 236 -11.04 20.57 8.44
N VAL A 237 -10.21 21.62 8.41
CA VAL A 237 -10.49 22.90 9.08
C VAL A 237 -11.43 23.78 8.22
N ASP A 238 -11.50 23.51 6.91
CA ASP A 238 -12.06 24.45 5.92
C ASP A 238 -13.42 24.06 5.31
N GLN A 239 -14.14 23.07 5.86
CA GLN A 239 -15.45 22.59 5.35
C GLN A 239 -15.56 22.57 3.81
N PRO A 240 -14.81 21.69 3.12
CA PRO A 240 -14.62 21.75 1.66
C PRO A 240 -15.90 21.54 0.84
N LEU A 241 -16.98 21.08 1.46
CA LEU A 241 -18.27 20.84 0.83
C LEU A 241 -19.36 21.83 1.28
N ALA A 242 -18.99 22.92 1.97
CA ALA A 242 -19.91 23.97 2.41
C ALA A 242 -20.87 24.40 1.29
N GLY A 243 -22.18 24.34 1.57
CA GLY A 243 -23.24 24.77 0.66
C GLY A 243 -23.47 23.84 -0.54
N LYS A 244 -22.92 22.62 -0.55
CA LYS A 244 -23.16 21.63 -1.62
C LYS A 244 -24.22 20.62 -1.19
N ASN A 245 -25.22 20.45 -2.05
CA ASN A 245 -26.21 19.38 -1.93
C ASN A 245 -25.68 18.11 -2.60
N ILE A 246 -25.62 17.00 -1.85
CA ILE A 246 -24.99 15.75 -2.27
C ILE A 246 -25.98 14.60 -2.11
N VAL A 247 -26.09 13.77 -3.15
CA VAL A 247 -26.81 12.49 -3.09
C VAL A 247 -25.82 11.33 -3.18
N LEU A 248 -26.09 10.29 -2.39
CA LEU A 248 -25.29 9.07 -2.36
C LEU A 248 -26.09 7.92 -2.97
N LEU A 249 -25.53 7.27 -3.99
CA LEU A 249 -26.10 6.03 -4.52
C LEU A 249 -25.45 4.85 -3.82
N GLY A 250 -25.75 4.68 -2.52
CA GLY A 250 -25.20 3.64 -1.65
C GLY A 250 -24.20 4.15 -0.58
N PRO A 251 -23.84 3.32 0.42
CA PRO A 251 -22.90 3.71 1.47
C PRO A 251 -21.46 3.81 0.96
N LEU A 252 -20.67 4.73 1.53
CA LEU A 252 -19.23 4.74 1.27
C LEU A 252 -18.58 3.47 1.85
N ARG A 253 -17.65 2.87 1.11
CA ARG A 253 -17.06 1.56 1.45
C ARG A 253 -16.41 1.60 2.84
N GLY A 254 -16.92 0.79 3.76
CA GLY A 254 -16.42 0.70 5.14
C GLY A 254 -17.14 1.59 6.14
N LEU A 255 -18.17 2.34 5.72
CA LEU A 255 -19.04 3.15 6.58
C LEU A 255 -20.49 2.68 6.46
N SER A 256 -21.25 2.81 7.53
CA SER A 256 -22.71 2.71 7.48
C SER A 256 -23.30 3.92 6.75
N ILE A 257 -24.58 3.84 6.35
CA ILE A 257 -25.30 4.97 5.75
C ILE A 257 -25.30 6.18 6.71
N GLN A 258 -25.52 5.93 8.01
CA GLN A 258 -25.48 6.98 9.05
C GLN A 258 -24.09 7.60 9.21
N GLN A 259 -23.03 6.78 9.24
CA GLN A 259 -21.65 7.26 9.33
C GLN A 259 -21.24 8.04 8.10
N THR A 260 -21.70 7.62 6.92
CA THR A 260 -21.46 8.32 5.65
C THR A 260 -22.15 9.68 5.66
N ALA A 261 -23.42 9.74 6.06
CA ALA A 261 -24.16 10.99 6.15
C ALA A 261 -23.50 11.95 7.16
N GLN A 262 -23.13 11.46 8.34
CA GLN A 262 -22.45 12.28 9.36
C GLN A 262 -21.11 12.83 8.86
N LEU A 263 -20.30 12.02 8.19
CA LEU A 263 -19.03 12.46 7.62
C LEU A 263 -19.22 13.59 6.59
N LEU A 264 -20.23 13.50 5.74
CA LEU A 264 -20.52 14.54 4.75
C LEU A 264 -21.01 15.84 5.40
N THR A 265 -21.85 15.73 6.43
CA THR A 265 -22.30 16.88 7.22
C THR A 265 -21.11 17.58 7.89
N ASP A 266 -20.17 16.82 8.47
CA ASP A 266 -18.97 17.36 9.09
C ASP A 266 -18.04 18.07 8.07
N LEU A 267 -18.09 17.66 6.80
CA LEU A 267 -17.40 18.31 5.68
C LEU A 267 -18.13 19.54 5.13
N GLY A 268 -19.31 19.87 5.66
CA GLY A 268 -20.13 21.03 5.29
C GLY A 268 -21.20 20.77 4.22
N ALA A 269 -21.42 19.51 3.82
CA ALA A 269 -22.41 19.17 2.79
C ALA A 269 -23.83 19.05 3.36
N HIS A 270 -24.83 19.28 2.50
CA HIS A 270 -26.22 18.90 2.74
C HIS A 270 -26.52 17.57 2.04
N VAL A 271 -26.81 16.52 2.81
CA VAL A 271 -27.07 15.18 2.25
C VAL A 271 -28.55 15.04 1.91
N GLN A 272 -28.85 14.75 0.64
CA GLN A 272 -30.19 14.54 0.12
C GLN A 272 -30.48 13.04 -0.07
N SER A 273 -31.74 12.64 0.11
CA SER A 273 -32.20 11.26 -0.13
C SER A 273 -32.57 11.00 -1.60
N GLN A 274 -32.80 12.05 -2.39
CA GLN A 274 -33.20 11.99 -3.78
C GLN A 274 -32.47 13.05 -4.61
N VAL A 275 -32.30 12.77 -5.91
CA VAL A 275 -31.68 13.69 -6.85
C VAL A 275 -32.73 14.65 -7.39
N ASP A 276 -32.47 15.94 -7.25
CA ASP A 276 -33.37 17.02 -7.67
C ASP A 276 -32.57 18.17 -8.33
N PRO A 277 -33.24 19.18 -8.93
CA PRO A 277 -32.55 20.30 -9.59
C PRO A 277 -31.58 21.12 -8.73
N THR A 278 -31.61 20.96 -7.40
CA THR A 278 -30.69 21.60 -6.46
C THR A 278 -29.49 20.72 -6.10
N THR A 279 -29.47 19.45 -6.53
CA THR A 279 -28.36 18.53 -6.31
C THR A 279 -27.12 19.00 -7.08
N HIS A 280 -26.00 19.14 -6.36
CA HIS A 280 -24.74 19.58 -6.96
C HIS A 280 -23.84 18.38 -7.33
N LEU A 281 -23.77 17.38 -6.45
CA LEU A 281 -22.91 16.21 -6.59
C LEU A 281 -23.69 14.93 -6.36
N VAL A 282 -23.40 13.91 -7.17
CA VAL A 282 -23.84 12.54 -6.92
C VAL A 282 -22.62 11.65 -6.80
N VAL A 283 -22.54 10.85 -5.74
CA VAL A 283 -21.45 9.89 -5.54
C VAL A 283 -21.94 8.48 -5.84
N ALA A 284 -21.35 7.85 -6.85
CA ALA A 284 -21.62 6.48 -7.26
C ALA A 284 -20.90 5.50 -6.32
N CYS A 285 -21.62 4.99 -5.32
CA CYS A 285 -21.09 4.09 -4.29
C CYS A 285 -21.42 2.63 -4.62
N GLY A 286 -20.41 1.85 -5.01
CA GLY A 286 -20.62 0.42 -5.32
C GLY A 286 -21.18 0.16 -6.73
N MET A 287 -21.20 1.19 -7.59
CA MET A 287 -21.53 1.11 -9.02
C MET A 287 -20.60 2.00 -9.83
N SER A 288 -20.59 1.81 -11.14
CA SER A 288 -19.87 2.67 -12.08
C SER A 288 -20.56 4.04 -12.24
N VAL A 289 -19.81 5.04 -12.68
CA VAL A 289 -20.35 6.37 -12.98
C VAL A 289 -21.40 6.31 -14.10
N SER A 290 -21.22 5.40 -15.06
CA SER A 290 -22.17 5.20 -16.16
C SER A 290 -23.50 4.63 -15.67
N GLU A 291 -23.47 3.62 -14.79
CA GLU A 291 -24.68 3.06 -14.16
C GLU A 291 -25.40 4.10 -13.29
N ALA A 292 -24.66 4.89 -12.52
CA ALA A 292 -25.21 5.99 -11.73
C ALA A 292 -25.93 7.03 -12.61
N LYS A 293 -25.33 7.44 -13.73
CA LYS A 293 -25.96 8.36 -14.69
C LYS A 293 -27.25 7.80 -15.28
N GLN A 294 -27.27 6.50 -15.61
CA GLN A 294 -28.49 5.84 -16.09
C GLN A 294 -29.59 5.82 -15.03
N GLN A 295 -29.26 5.54 -13.78
CA GLN A 295 -30.23 5.55 -12.68
C GLN A 295 -30.80 6.94 -12.41
N ILE A 296 -29.98 7.99 -12.51
CA ILE A 296 -30.43 9.38 -12.37
C ILE A 296 -31.39 9.77 -13.51
N ALA A 297 -31.05 9.42 -14.76
CA ALA A 297 -31.90 9.70 -15.93
C ALA A 297 -33.22 8.89 -15.90
N GLN A 298 -33.23 7.71 -15.29
CA GLN A 298 -34.47 6.95 -15.06
C GLN A 298 -35.33 7.59 -13.95
N ALA A 299 -34.72 8.16 -12.92
CA ALA A 299 -35.42 8.86 -11.85
C ALA A 299 -36.01 10.21 -12.28
N SER A 300 -35.34 10.95 -13.19
CA SER A 300 -35.86 12.22 -13.73
C SER A 300 -37.15 12.03 -14.53
N ASN A 301 -37.23 10.95 -15.33
CA ASN A 301 -38.41 10.59 -16.11
C ASN A 301 -39.65 10.25 -15.26
N HIS A 302 -39.49 9.94 -13.97
CA HIS A 302 -40.58 9.72 -13.03
C HIS A 302 -40.96 10.97 -12.20
N THR A 303 -40.20 12.06 -12.32
CA THR A 303 -40.38 13.29 -11.52
C THR A 303 -41.01 14.44 -12.32
N THR A 304 -41.44 14.20 -13.57
CA THR A 304 -42.22 15.15 -14.36
C THR A 304 -43.59 15.36 -13.74
N VAL A 305 -43.66 16.31 -12.81
CA VAL A 305 -44.90 16.97 -12.43
C VAL A 305 -45.46 17.66 -13.67
N SER A 306 -46.61 17.19 -14.13
CA SER A 306 -47.43 17.80 -15.16
C SER A 306 -47.70 19.28 -14.83
N SER A 307 -47.05 20.20 -15.56
CA SER A 307 -47.42 21.61 -15.58
C SER A 307 -48.41 21.84 -16.74
N PRO A 308 -49.49 22.64 -16.58
CA PRO A 308 -50.60 22.69 -17.56
C PRO A 308 -50.28 23.47 -18.83
N ASN A 309 -49.11 24.11 -18.94
CA ASN A 309 -48.73 24.88 -20.10
C ASN A 309 -47.57 24.17 -20.82
N GLY A 310 -47.92 23.57 -21.95
CA GLY A 310 -47.06 22.73 -22.77
C GLY A 310 -45.88 23.48 -23.38
N ASP A 311 -44.78 23.54 -22.64
CA ASP A 311 -43.45 23.76 -23.18
C ASP A 311 -42.56 22.56 -22.80
N GLN A 312 -42.49 21.57 -23.69
CA GLN A 312 -41.81 20.29 -23.49
C GLN A 312 -40.31 20.32 -23.85
N THR A 313 -39.62 21.45 -23.67
CA THR A 313 -38.21 21.59 -24.07
C THR A 313 -37.23 21.96 -22.97
N ALA A 314 -37.64 21.89 -21.69
CA ALA A 314 -36.76 22.06 -20.53
C ALA A 314 -36.64 20.80 -19.64
N GLY A 315 -37.02 19.62 -20.17
CA GLY A 315 -36.86 18.35 -19.47
C GLY A 315 -35.38 17.97 -19.43
N ASP A 316 -34.80 17.85 -18.24
CA ASP A 316 -33.49 17.26 -17.96
C ASP A 316 -32.22 18.09 -18.25
N ALA A 317 -32.31 19.34 -18.72
CA ALA A 317 -31.13 20.22 -18.88
C ALA A 317 -30.38 20.51 -17.56
N TRP A 318 -31.01 20.24 -16.41
CA TRP A 318 -30.39 20.32 -15.09
C TRP A 318 -29.50 19.11 -14.77
N LEU A 319 -29.73 17.94 -15.41
CA LEU A 319 -28.92 16.74 -15.21
C LEU A 319 -27.46 16.96 -15.64
N ASP A 320 -27.25 17.75 -16.69
CA ASP A 320 -25.91 18.12 -17.18
C ASP A 320 -25.12 18.99 -16.18
N LYS A 321 -25.82 19.63 -15.24
CA LYS A 321 -25.21 20.46 -14.19
C LYS A 321 -24.75 19.63 -12.98
N ILE A 322 -25.19 18.37 -12.87
CA ILE A 322 -24.84 17.48 -11.78
C ILE A 322 -23.50 16.79 -12.06
N ARG A 323 -22.54 16.93 -11.13
CA ARG A 323 -21.30 16.17 -11.23
C ARG A 323 -21.49 14.78 -10.60
N VAL A 324 -21.53 13.76 -11.43
CA VAL A 324 -21.52 12.36 -11.00
C VAL A 324 -20.08 11.89 -10.84
N LEU A 325 -19.70 11.50 -9.62
CA LEU A 325 -18.34 11.14 -9.25
C LEU A 325 -18.27 9.69 -8.78
N SER A 326 -17.21 8.99 -9.15
CA SER A 326 -16.82 7.78 -8.44
C SER A 326 -16.37 8.12 -7.01
N VAL A 327 -16.43 7.15 -6.09
CA VAL A 327 -15.88 7.30 -4.73
C VAL A 327 -14.44 7.84 -4.76
N ARG A 328 -13.60 7.33 -5.67
CA ARG A 328 -12.21 7.79 -5.82
C ARG A 328 -12.11 9.26 -6.20
N GLN A 329 -12.92 9.72 -7.16
CA GLN A 329 -12.93 11.12 -7.59
C GLN A 329 -13.47 12.04 -6.50
N PHE A 330 -14.52 11.61 -5.79
CA PHE A 330 -15.06 12.33 -4.64
C PHE A 330 -14.00 12.52 -3.55
N CYS A 331 -13.27 11.46 -3.20
CA CYS A 331 -12.26 11.53 -2.15
C CYS A 331 -11.01 12.33 -2.55
N ALA A 332 -10.71 12.42 -3.84
CA ALA A 332 -9.66 13.31 -4.35
C ALA A 332 -10.02 14.81 -4.22
N MET A 333 -11.31 15.14 -4.10
CA MET A 333 -11.77 16.52 -3.88
C MET A 333 -11.67 16.98 -2.43
N ILE A 334 -11.53 16.04 -1.49
CA ILE A 334 -11.41 16.36 -0.05
C ILE A 334 -9.93 16.57 0.26
N PRO A 335 -9.50 17.73 0.79
CA PRO A 335 -8.13 17.94 1.26
C PRO A 335 -7.71 16.83 2.24
N GLY A 336 -6.60 16.15 1.96
CA GLY A 336 -6.16 14.98 2.74
C GLY A 336 -6.88 13.65 2.44
N GLY A 337 -7.97 13.67 1.67
CA GLY A 337 -8.75 12.49 1.29
C GLY A 337 -7.97 11.47 0.45
N ALA A 338 -7.04 11.92 -0.39
CA ALA A 338 -6.14 11.02 -1.12
C ALA A 338 -5.18 10.21 -0.20
N ALA A 339 -4.91 10.70 1.03
CA ALA A 339 -4.05 10.01 1.99
C ALA A 339 -4.81 9.01 2.87
N GLY A 340 -6.13 9.16 3.03
CA GLY A 340 -7.00 8.24 3.78
C GLY A 340 -7.41 6.99 2.99
N PHE A 341 -7.21 6.98 1.67
CA PHE A 341 -7.45 5.84 0.79
C PHE A 341 -6.13 5.32 0.22
N GLN A 342 -5.36 4.63 1.06
CA GLN A 342 -4.23 3.85 0.55
C GLN A 342 -4.74 2.52 0.01
N THR A 343 -4.39 2.26 -1.26
CA THR A 343 -4.56 1.01 -2.02
C THR A 343 -4.05 -0.20 -1.26
#